data_AF-R1C3M3-F1
#
_entry.id   AF-R1C3M3-F1
#
_cell.length_a   1.000
_cell.length_b   1.000
_cell.length_c   1.000
_cell.angle_alpha   90.00
_cell.angle_beta   90.00
_cell.angle_gamma   90.00
#
_symmetry.space_group_name_H-M   'P 1'
#
loop_
_entity.id
_entity.type
_entity.pdbx_description
1 polymer ?
#
loop_
_entity_poly.entity_id
_entity_poly.type
_entity_poly.pdbx_seq_one_letter_code
_entity_poly.pdbx_strand_id
1 'polypeptide(L)'
;MYSWVWLSLLAALVVVSLGLYYPLFGGSALEGILATRPLVRLANAMWGRSTRKKMEAEGVPRPTATIEYSPGLEMDVYDGRDAPTSPAPCILYFHAGAFLVGDKAFGAGTLGWMVARGAVGISVGYALTSGKDGRGLGGCIDSANAALRYVRSNAASLGIDPAQVVVWGDSAGGLLSLALGTGLATPRAVASVDRPMLVVAGWPCCTVESRWYAPRRLPEGGWAETPSRGEMDPPCAFVPEGKGGTAAAAQRQLQRVLAGTFLLFGPRGGGWLPASVPAHWPQDDGASLSPLSRASEAGLPPTLLLVGGADGTTPAGQALLFAERARAAGRAVGALVFEGADHGTGGVNCAAGRSAVLRFLKQHGLRGVDLEADSVGESHVEAATRVFGTGGVEYSSAPLEGKDGQWLVEGRATVSLPPAAPADKKMI
;
A
#
# COMPACT_ATOMS: atom_id res chain seq x y z
N MET A 1 0.18 9.75 26.45
CA MET A 1 1.51 10.24 26.01
C MET A 1 2.64 9.19 26.09
N TYR A 2 2.52 8.12 26.89
CA TYR A 2 3.61 7.14 27.08
C TYR A 2 3.72 6.03 26.02
N SER A 3 2.70 5.76 25.19
CA SER A 3 2.72 4.56 24.31
C SER A 3 3.67 4.65 23.12
N TRP A 4 3.92 5.85 22.58
CA TRP A 4 4.80 6.06 21.43
C TRP A 4 6.27 5.89 21.79
N VAL A 5 6.67 6.33 22.98
CA VAL A 5 8.03 6.16 23.49
C VAL A 5 8.35 4.67 23.65
N TRP A 6 7.42 3.87 24.13
CA TRP A 6 7.59 2.41 24.26
C TRP A 6 7.64 1.69 22.91
N LEU A 7 6.82 2.08 21.94
CA LEU A 7 6.86 1.54 20.57
C LEU A 7 8.17 1.89 19.85
N SER A 8 8.65 3.12 20.00
CA SER A 8 9.93 3.56 19.45
C SER A 8 11.13 2.90 20.14
N LEU A 9 11.08 2.74 21.46
CA LEU A 9 12.10 1.99 22.21
C LEU A 9 12.11 0.52 21.83
N LEU A 10 10.95 -0.10 21.62
CA LEU A 10 10.85 -1.49 21.20
C LEU A 10 11.36 -1.68 19.77
N ALA A 11 11.00 -0.79 18.85
CA ALA A 11 11.52 -0.79 17.48
C ALA A 11 13.04 -0.61 17.46
N ALA A 12 13.57 0.33 18.24
CA ALA A 12 15.00 0.54 18.40
C ALA A 12 15.70 -0.67 19.05
N LEU A 13 15.08 -1.32 20.04
CA LEU A 13 15.63 -2.50 20.70
C LEU A 13 15.71 -3.68 19.74
N VAL A 14 14.64 -3.95 18.97
CA VAL A 14 14.60 -5.00 17.95
C VAL A 14 15.70 -4.78 16.92
N VAL A 15 15.84 -3.54 16.47
CA VAL A 15 16.87 -3.11 15.53
C VAL A 15 18.30 -3.27 16.08
N VAL A 16 18.55 -2.84 17.32
CA VAL A 16 19.85 -2.95 17.98
C VAL A 16 20.22 -4.42 18.22
N SER A 17 19.25 -5.25 18.61
CA SER A 17 19.41 -6.70 18.73
C SER A 17 19.73 -7.37 17.40
N LEU A 18 19.16 -6.89 16.29
CA LEU A 18 19.46 -7.40 14.95
C LEU A 18 20.85 -6.97 14.44
N GLY A 19 21.28 -5.74 14.76
CA GLY A 19 22.57 -5.18 14.33
C GLY A 19 23.80 -5.72 15.10
N LEU A 20 23.65 -6.10 16.37
CA LEU A 20 24.74 -6.64 17.19
C LEU A 20 24.96 -8.15 17.00
N TYR A 21 23.96 -8.91 16.57
CA TYR A 21 23.97 -10.38 16.63
C TYR A 21 24.52 -11.05 15.37
N TYR A 22 24.28 -10.46 14.19
CA TYR A 22 24.71 -10.98 12.89
C TYR A 22 26.24 -11.20 12.76
N PRO A 23 27.11 -10.34 13.35
CA PRO A 23 28.56 -10.56 13.30
C PRO A 23 29.05 -11.67 14.25
N LEU A 24 28.29 -12.03 15.29
CA LEU A 24 28.82 -12.78 16.43
C LEU A 24 28.45 -14.27 16.45
N PHE A 25 27.33 -14.70 15.85
CA PHE A 25 26.73 -16.00 16.22
C PHE A 25 26.22 -16.91 15.09
N GLY A 26 26.56 -16.67 13.82
CA GLY A 26 26.42 -17.65 12.71
C GLY A 26 25.19 -18.58 12.77
N GLY A 27 24.09 -18.17 12.11
CA GLY A 27 22.74 -18.72 12.26
C GLY A 27 22.58 -20.24 12.16
N SER A 28 21.75 -20.78 13.06
CA SER A 28 20.82 -21.88 12.75
C SER A 28 19.87 -22.20 13.92
N ALA A 29 20.31 -22.12 15.19
CA ALA A 29 19.46 -22.48 16.33
C ALA A 29 18.71 -21.29 16.96
N LEU A 30 19.33 -20.10 17.03
CA LEU A 30 18.68 -18.89 17.55
C LEU A 30 17.76 -18.21 16.51
N GLU A 31 17.91 -18.51 15.21
CA GLU A 31 17.04 -17.98 14.15
C GLU A 31 15.59 -18.42 14.29
N GLY A 32 15.31 -19.60 14.83
CA GLY A 32 13.92 -20.04 15.11
C GLY A 32 13.28 -19.30 16.30
N ILE A 33 14.09 -18.84 17.25
CA ILE A 33 13.64 -18.20 18.51
C ILE A 33 13.63 -16.66 18.38
N LEU A 34 14.55 -16.10 17.58
CA LEU A 34 14.73 -14.66 17.36
C LEU A 34 14.24 -14.16 15.99
N ALA A 35 13.86 -15.01 15.03
CA ALA A 35 13.19 -14.55 13.80
C ALA A 35 11.77 -14.06 14.13
N THR A 36 11.70 -12.88 14.73
CA THR A 36 10.85 -11.71 14.45
C THR A 36 9.34 -11.92 14.39
N ARG A 37 8.81 -13.04 13.90
CA ARG A 37 7.38 -13.36 13.78
C ARG A 37 6.63 -13.27 15.10
N PRO A 38 7.02 -13.87 16.24
CA PRO A 38 6.23 -13.76 17.48
C PRO A 38 6.18 -12.33 18.02
N LEU A 39 7.31 -11.62 18.03
CA LEU A 39 7.40 -10.24 18.49
C LEU A 39 6.69 -9.26 17.55
N VAL A 40 6.86 -9.42 16.23
CA VAL A 40 6.16 -8.64 15.20
C VAL A 40 4.67 -8.91 15.26
N ARG A 41 4.23 -10.15 15.47
CA ARG A 41 2.81 -10.49 15.62
C ARG A 41 2.24 -9.88 16.90
N LEU A 42 2.98 -9.92 18.01
CA LEU A 42 2.55 -9.26 19.25
C LEU A 42 2.48 -7.74 19.07
N ALA A 43 3.49 -7.13 18.46
CA ALA A 43 3.51 -5.70 18.15
C ALA A 43 2.37 -5.31 17.21
N ASN A 44 2.13 -6.07 16.13
CA ASN A 44 1.00 -5.87 15.22
C ASN A 44 -0.34 -6.02 15.96
N ALA A 45 -0.48 -7.01 16.84
CA ALA A 45 -1.70 -7.20 17.62
C ALA A 45 -1.95 -6.06 18.63
N MET A 46 -0.89 -5.51 19.24
CA MET A 46 -1.00 -4.33 20.11
C MET A 46 -1.33 -3.07 19.30
N TRP A 47 -0.64 -2.87 18.18
CA TRP A 47 -0.86 -1.74 17.28
C TRP A 47 -2.28 -1.77 16.69
N GLY A 48 -2.71 -2.91 16.14
CA GLY A 48 -4.06 -3.11 15.61
C GLY A 48 -5.14 -2.87 16.67
N ARG A 49 -4.97 -3.36 17.91
CA ARG A 49 -5.88 -3.04 19.02
C ARG A 49 -5.93 -1.55 19.33
N SER A 50 -4.77 -0.89 19.38
CA SER A 50 -4.68 0.55 19.65
C SER A 50 -5.33 1.37 18.52
N THR A 51 -5.05 1.04 17.27
CA THR A 51 -5.60 1.71 16.09
C THR A 51 -7.11 1.52 16.02
N ARG A 52 -7.65 0.31 16.21
CA ARG A 52 -9.11 0.09 16.27
C ARG A 52 -9.79 0.95 17.33
N LYS A 53 -9.19 1.07 18.52
CA LYS A 53 -9.73 1.93 19.59
C LYS A 53 -9.75 3.41 19.17
N LYS A 54 -8.72 3.89 18.47
CA LYS A 54 -8.69 5.26 17.93
C LYS A 54 -9.72 5.45 16.82
N MET A 55 -9.83 4.49 15.91
CA MET A 55 -10.82 4.50 14.82
C MET A 55 -12.23 4.61 15.38
N GLU A 56 -12.56 3.83 16.41
CA GLU A 56 -13.84 3.93 17.10
C GLU A 56 -14.05 5.30 17.76
N ALA A 57 -13.04 5.84 18.44
CA ALA A 57 -13.11 7.16 19.06
C ALA A 57 -13.30 8.30 18.04
N GLU A 58 -12.79 8.13 16.82
CA GLU A 58 -12.91 9.08 15.71
C GLU A 58 -14.16 8.87 14.85
N GLY A 59 -15.03 7.91 15.23
CA GLY A 59 -16.28 7.65 14.51
C GLY A 59 -16.11 6.92 13.18
N VAL A 60 -14.99 6.22 12.96
CA VAL A 60 -14.81 5.37 11.79
C VAL A 60 -15.77 4.16 11.89
N PRO A 61 -16.54 3.83 10.84
CA PRO A 61 -17.55 2.78 10.90
C PRO A 61 -16.96 1.40 11.20
N ARG A 62 -17.72 0.58 11.92
CA ARG A 62 -17.46 -0.85 12.11
C ARG A 62 -17.96 -1.64 10.90
N PRO A 63 -17.38 -2.81 10.61
CA PRO A 63 -17.91 -3.68 9.56
C PRO A 63 -19.33 -4.13 9.89
N THR A 64 -20.15 -4.28 8.85
CA THR A 64 -21.48 -4.89 8.95
C THR A 64 -21.39 -6.41 9.08
N ALA A 65 -20.34 -7.02 8.53
CA ALA A 65 -20.04 -8.43 8.68
C ALA A 65 -18.54 -8.69 8.57
N THR A 66 -18.09 -9.80 9.17
CA THR A 66 -16.75 -10.37 8.93
C THR A 66 -16.94 -11.79 8.39
N ILE A 67 -16.23 -12.10 7.31
CA ILE A 67 -16.38 -13.35 6.55
C ILE A 67 -15.03 -14.03 6.43
N GLU A 68 -14.96 -15.32 6.76
CA GLU A 68 -13.81 -16.17 6.44
C GLU A 68 -13.88 -16.59 4.97
N TYR A 69 -12.98 -16.06 4.14
CA TYR A 69 -12.98 -16.31 2.69
C TYR A 69 -12.02 -17.43 2.27
N SER A 70 -11.12 -17.81 3.17
CA SER A 70 -10.16 -18.89 3.03
C SER A 70 -9.73 -19.32 4.44
N PRO A 71 -9.35 -20.57 4.69
CA PRO A 71 -8.98 -21.04 6.04
C PRO A 71 -8.00 -20.10 6.76
N GLY A 72 -8.44 -19.52 7.88
CA GLY A 72 -7.68 -18.60 8.71
C GLY A 72 -7.50 -17.19 8.16
N LEU A 73 -8.21 -16.84 7.08
CA LEU A 73 -8.18 -15.51 6.45
C LEU A 73 -9.58 -14.92 6.37
N GLU A 74 -9.72 -13.72 6.92
CA GLU A 74 -11.00 -13.03 7.03
C GLU A 74 -11.00 -11.72 6.23
N MET A 75 -12.19 -11.29 5.81
CA MET A 75 -12.44 -9.97 5.24
C MET A 75 -13.57 -9.27 6.01
N ASP A 76 -13.49 -7.96 6.09
CA ASP A 76 -14.50 -7.09 6.70
C ASP A 76 -15.36 -6.46 5.61
N VAL A 77 -16.67 -6.65 5.70
CA VAL A 77 -17.67 -6.08 4.78
C VAL A 77 -18.27 -4.83 5.39
N TYR A 78 -18.43 -3.81 4.57
CA TYR A 78 -19.06 -2.54 4.88
C TYR A 78 -20.15 -2.29 3.85
N ASP A 79 -21.39 -2.26 4.32
CA ASP A 79 -22.56 -1.99 3.48
C ASP A 79 -23.43 -0.96 4.18
N GLY A 80 -23.56 0.22 3.57
CA GLY A 80 -24.36 1.33 4.10
C GLY A 80 -25.81 1.33 3.62
N ARG A 81 -26.24 0.30 2.88
CA ARG A 81 -27.57 0.22 2.28
C ARG A 81 -28.54 -0.45 3.24
N ASP A 82 -29.70 0.17 3.46
CA ASP A 82 -30.75 -0.36 4.35
C ASP A 82 -31.41 -1.65 3.80
N ALA A 83 -31.48 -1.79 2.47
CA ALA A 83 -31.87 -3.01 1.75
C ALA A 83 -31.27 -3.00 0.33
N PRO A 84 -30.68 -4.11 -0.17
CA PRO A 84 -30.17 -4.16 -1.54
C PRO A 84 -31.34 -4.11 -2.53
N THR A 85 -31.62 -2.94 -3.11
CA THR A 85 -32.63 -2.78 -4.17
C THR A 85 -32.09 -3.22 -5.54
N SER A 86 -30.77 -3.26 -5.68
CA SER A 86 -30.05 -3.81 -6.83
C SER A 86 -28.61 -4.18 -6.43
N PRO A 87 -27.92 -5.06 -7.19
CA PRO A 87 -26.51 -5.36 -6.99
C PRO A 87 -25.65 -4.08 -7.11
N ALA A 88 -24.84 -3.79 -6.09
CA ALA A 88 -23.97 -2.60 -6.06
C ALA A 88 -22.56 -2.90 -6.59
N PRO A 89 -21.81 -1.89 -7.05
CA PRO A 89 -20.37 -2.05 -7.27
C PRO A 89 -19.65 -2.36 -5.94
N CYS A 90 -18.53 -3.08 -6.05
CA CYS A 90 -17.71 -3.48 -4.92
C CYS A 90 -16.33 -2.80 -4.98
N ILE A 91 -15.88 -2.23 -3.85
CA ILE A 91 -14.49 -1.82 -3.65
C ILE A 91 -13.80 -2.88 -2.78
N LEU A 92 -12.96 -3.71 -3.39
CA LEU A 92 -12.14 -4.71 -2.72
C LEU A 92 -10.79 -4.10 -2.34
N TYR A 93 -10.61 -3.81 -1.06
CA TYR A 93 -9.48 -3.07 -0.53
C TYR A 93 -8.41 -3.96 0.13
N PHE A 94 -7.14 -3.66 -0.16
CA PHE A 94 -5.97 -4.28 0.43
C PHE A 94 -5.15 -3.25 1.20
N HIS A 95 -4.94 -3.49 2.50
CA HIS A 95 -4.26 -2.54 3.37
C HIS A 95 -2.75 -2.45 3.11
N ALA A 96 -2.15 -1.31 3.49
CA ALA A 96 -0.71 -1.12 3.54
C ALA A 96 -0.07 -1.87 4.74
N GLY A 97 1.27 -1.94 4.78
CA GLY A 97 2.00 -2.51 5.92
C GLY A 97 3.18 -3.40 5.56
N ALA A 98 3.82 -3.14 4.42
CA ALA A 98 5.03 -3.84 3.96
C ALA A 98 4.90 -5.38 3.96
N PHE A 99 3.68 -5.90 3.74
CA PHE A 99 3.32 -7.33 3.83
C PHE A 99 3.55 -7.99 5.21
N LEU A 100 4.07 -7.23 6.17
CA LEU A 100 4.56 -7.72 7.46
C LEU A 100 3.56 -7.46 8.58
N VAL A 101 2.93 -6.29 8.55
CA VAL A 101 2.02 -5.76 9.55
C VAL A 101 0.77 -5.21 8.88
N GLY A 102 -0.21 -4.82 9.68
CA GLY A 102 -1.49 -4.33 9.20
C GLY A 102 -2.64 -5.23 9.65
N ASP A 103 -3.85 -4.74 9.38
CA ASP A 103 -5.09 -5.36 9.79
C ASP A 103 -6.21 -4.92 8.84
N LYS A 104 -7.13 -5.85 8.53
CA LYS A 104 -8.31 -5.57 7.69
C LYS A 104 -9.15 -4.40 8.20
N ALA A 105 -9.16 -4.12 9.51
CA ALA A 105 -9.88 -2.99 10.05
C ALA A 105 -9.39 -1.64 9.48
N PHE A 106 -8.14 -1.55 9.01
CA PHE A 106 -7.54 -0.28 8.55
C PHE A 106 -8.15 0.24 7.25
N GLY A 107 -8.86 -0.60 6.49
CA GLY A 107 -9.57 -0.18 5.28
C GLY A 107 -10.86 0.61 5.54
N ALA A 108 -11.41 0.56 6.76
CA ALA A 108 -12.72 1.12 7.08
C ALA A 108 -12.87 2.61 6.73
N GLY A 109 -11.79 3.38 6.94
CA GLY A 109 -11.77 4.81 6.64
C GLY A 109 -11.86 5.12 5.15
N THR A 110 -11.00 4.48 4.36
CA THR A 110 -10.98 4.59 2.88
C THR A 110 -12.27 4.06 2.28
N LEU A 111 -12.77 2.92 2.77
CA LEU A 111 -13.99 2.29 2.26
C LEU A 111 -15.24 3.09 2.64
N GLY A 112 -15.31 3.67 3.84
CA GLY A 112 -16.46 4.45 4.29
C GLY A 112 -16.85 5.58 3.33
N TRP A 113 -15.86 6.21 2.69
CA TRP A 113 -16.07 7.23 1.65
C TRP A 113 -16.81 6.71 0.42
N MET A 114 -16.46 5.50 -0.05
CA MET A 114 -17.14 4.87 -1.19
C MET A 114 -18.46 4.21 -0.78
N VAL A 115 -18.55 3.70 0.45
CA VAL A 115 -19.77 3.12 1.00
C VAL A 115 -20.86 4.19 1.14
N ALA A 116 -20.51 5.39 1.60
CA ALA A 116 -21.43 6.53 1.64
C ALA A 116 -21.94 6.95 0.25
N ARG A 117 -21.29 6.52 -0.84
CA ARG A 117 -21.69 6.75 -2.22
C ARG A 117 -22.53 5.62 -2.81
N GLY A 118 -22.78 4.54 -2.09
CA GLY A 118 -23.57 3.40 -2.54
C GLY A 118 -22.77 2.16 -2.96
N ALA A 119 -21.45 2.14 -2.77
CA ALA A 119 -20.65 0.93 -2.98
C ALA A 119 -20.74 -0.03 -1.78
N VAL A 120 -20.45 -1.31 -2.02
CA VAL A 120 -20.06 -2.24 -0.96
C VAL A 120 -18.55 -2.21 -0.80
N GLY A 121 -18.07 -1.90 0.40
CA GLY A 121 -16.65 -1.96 0.73
C GLY A 121 -16.27 -3.30 1.32
N ILE A 122 -15.18 -3.92 0.86
CA ILE A 122 -14.65 -5.15 1.45
C ILE A 122 -13.17 -4.97 1.73
N SER A 123 -12.77 -5.00 2.99
CA SER A 123 -11.36 -4.90 3.41
C SER A 123 -10.78 -6.27 3.70
N VAL A 124 -9.73 -6.65 2.99
CA VAL A 124 -9.18 -8.01 3.03
C VAL A 124 -8.08 -8.15 4.08
N GLY A 125 -8.22 -9.13 4.97
CA GLY A 125 -7.14 -9.65 5.80
C GLY A 125 -6.38 -10.70 5.01
N TYR A 126 -5.30 -10.28 4.34
CA TYR A 126 -4.45 -11.18 3.56
C TYR A 126 -3.35 -11.80 4.42
N ALA A 127 -2.76 -12.91 3.97
CA ALA A 127 -1.68 -13.55 4.69
C ALA A 127 -0.48 -12.60 4.80
N LEU A 128 0.02 -12.39 6.02
CA LEU A 128 1.23 -11.59 6.26
C LEU A 128 2.47 -12.49 6.24
N THR A 129 3.61 -11.93 5.83
CA THR A 129 4.91 -12.63 5.85
C THR A 129 5.37 -12.95 7.28
N SER A 130 4.86 -12.20 8.27
CA SER A 130 5.01 -12.47 9.71
C SER A 130 4.12 -13.62 10.22
N GLY A 131 3.17 -14.09 9.41
CA GLY A 131 2.20 -15.13 9.75
C GLY A 131 2.82 -16.49 10.04
N LYS A 132 2.06 -17.36 10.72
CA LYS A 132 2.52 -18.69 11.17
C LYS A 132 2.95 -19.59 10.00
N ASP A 133 2.28 -19.44 8.86
CA ASP A 133 2.44 -20.34 7.71
C ASP A 133 3.64 -19.99 6.82
N GLY A 134 4.30 -18.85 7.05
CA GLY A 134 5.56 -18.51 6.38
C GLY A 134 5.52 -18.43 4.85
N ARG A 135 4.36 -18.14 4.25
CA ARG A 135 4.12 -18.23 2.80
C ARG A 135 4.74 -17.10 1.95
N GLY A 136 5.52 -16.21 2.57
CA GLY A 136 6.18 -15.10 1.88
C GLY A 136 5.22 -14.19 1.10
N LEU A 137 5.77 -13.46 0.13
CA LEU A 137 4.99 -12.57 -0.73
C LEU A 137 4.02 -13.35 -1.65
N GLY A 138 4.39 -14.54 -2.10
CA GLY A 138 3.51 -15.44 -2.85
C GLY A 138 2.22 -15.75 -2.09
N GLY A 139 2.30 -15.96 -0.77
CA GLY A 139 1.14 -16.12 0.09
C GLY A 139 0.23 -14.89 0.15
N CYS A 140 0.80 -13.68 0.15
CA CYS A 140 0.02 -12.44 0.08
C CYS A 140 -0.75 -12.33 -1.24
N ILE A 141 -0.09 -12.64 -2.35
CA ILE A 141 -0.67 -12.65 -3.70
C ILE A 141 -1.76 -13.72 -3.83
N ASP A 142 -1.52 -14.91 -3.30
CA ASP A 142 -2.50 -16.00 -3.28
C ASP A 142 -3.74 -15.62 -2.46
N SER A 143 -3.56 -14.96 -1.31
CA SER A 143 -4.67 -14.43 -0.51
C SER A 143 -5.48 -13.40 -1.29
N ALA A 144 -4.83 -12.49 -2.03
CA ALA A 144 -5.53 -11.50 -2.85
C ALA A 144 -6.35 -12.16 -3.97
N ASN A 145 -5.77 -13.15 -4.65
CA ASN A 145 -6.45 -13.94 -5.67
C ASN A 145 -7.63 -14.73 -5.09
N ALA A 146 -7.45 -15.34 -3.90
CA ALA A 146 -8.52 -16.06 -3.21
C ALA A 146 -9.67 -15.12 -2.80
N ALA A 147 -9.36 -13.92 -2.30
CA ALA A 147 -10.35 -12.92 -1.93
C ALA A 147 -11.18 -12.47 -3.14
N LEU A 148 -10.54 -12.13 -4.28
CA LEU A 148 -11.26 -11.74 -5.49
C LEU A 148 -12.18 -12.85 -6.00
N ARG A 149 -11.69 -14.09 -6.05
CA ARG A 149 -12.50 -15.26 -6.43
C ARG A 149 -13.67 -15.49 -5.48
N TYR A 150 -13.45 -15.36 -4.17
CA TYR A 150 -14.50 -15.51 -3.17
C TYR A 150 -15.60 -14.47 -3.37
N VAL A 151 -15.21 -13.20 -3.50
CA VAL A 151 -16.14 -12.07 -3.68
C VAL A 151 -16.98 -12.26 -4.94
N ARG A 152 -16.38 -12.67 -6.06
CA ARG A 152 -17.12 -13.00 -7.30
C ARG A 152 -18.07 -14.17 -7.14
N SER A 153 -17.60 -15.27 -6.55
CA SER A 153 -18.38 -16.49 -6.38
C SER A 153 -19.57 -16.30 -5.42
N ASN A 154 -19.47 -15.33 -4.51
CA ASN A 154 -20.48 -15.02 -3.50
C ASN A 154 -21.19 -13.67 -3.77
N ALA A 155 -21.13 -13.16 -5.00
CA ALA A 155 -21.62 -11.81 -5.31
C ALA A 155 -23.10 -11.60 -4.95
N ALA A 156 -23.94 -12.62 -5.18
CA ALA A 156 -25.36 -12.57 -4.84
C ALA A 156 -25.62 -12.42 -3.33
N SER A 157 -24.90 -13.16 -2.47
CA SER A 157 -25.07 -13.07 -1.01
C SER A 157 -24.48 -11.78 -0.44
N LEU A 158 -23.47 -11.23 -1.10
CA LEU A 158 -22.87 -9.93 -0.77
C LEU A 158 -23.70 -8.74 -1.34
N GLY A 159 -24.72 -9.00 -2.16
CA GLY A 159 -25.52 -7.96 -2.80
C GLY A 159 -24.70 -7.07 -3.75
N ILE A 160 -23.68 -7.63 -4.41
CA ILE A 160 -22.78 -6.93 -5.33
C ILE A 160 -22.93 -7.43 -6.76
N ASP A 161 -22.59 -6.56 -7.73
CA ASP A 161 -22.44 -6.91 -9.13
C ASP A 161 -21.02 -7.49 -9.36
N PRO A 162 -20.87 -8.79 -9.73
CA PRO A 162 -19.55 -9.41 -9.92
C PRO A 162 -18.76 -8.81 -11.10
N ALA A 163 -19.43 -8.09 -12.01
CA ALA A 163 -18.79 -7.38 -13.12
C ALA A 163 -18.24 -6.00 -12.70
N GLN A 164 -18.64 -5.47 -11.55
CA GLN A 164 -18.25 -4.15 -11.04
C GLN A 164 -17.43 -4.24 -9.76
N VAL A 165 -16.40 -5.10 -9.77
CA VAL A 165 -15.42 -5.21 -8.69
C VAL A 165 -14.19 -4.35 -9.01
N VAL A 166 -14.01 -3.26 -8.28
CA VAL A 166 -12.81 -2.42 -8.30
C VAL A 166 -11.87 -2.92 -7.21
N VAL A 167 -10.59 -3.13 -7.54
CA VAL A 167 -9.57 -3.39 -6.52
C VAL A 167 -8.84 -2.12 -6.18
N TRP A 168 -8.57 -1.94 -4.90
CA TRP A 168 -7.82 -0.81 -4.39
C TRP A 168 -6.82 -1.29 -3.36
N GLY A 169 -5.59 -0.80 -3.40
CA GLY A 169 -4.73 -0.89 -2.22
C GLY A 169 -3.64 0.16 -2.20
N ASP A 170 -3.07 0.34 -1.01
CA ASP A 170 -2.00 1.29 -0.77
C ASP A 170 -0.70 0.54 -0.41
N SER A 171 0.46 1.02 -0.87
CA SER A 171 1.78 0.46 -0.58
C SER A 171 1.87 -1.04 -0.94
N ALA A 172 2.01 -1.92 0.05
CA ALA A 172 1.93 -3.36 -0.09
C ALA A 172 0.59 -3.83 -0.72
N GLY A 173 -0.53 -3.25 -0.30
CA GLY A 173 -1.84 -3.51 -0.92
C GLY A 173 -1.93 -2.99 -2.36
N GLY A 174 -1.16 -1.94 -2.69
CA GLY A 174 -0.99 -1.46 -4.06
C GLY A 174 -0.34 -2.52 -4.96
N LEU A 175 0.69 -3.22 -4.45
CA LEU A 175 1.26 -4.38 -5.15
C LEU A 175 0.21 -5.46 -5.38
N LEU A 176 -0.57 -5.82 -4.35
CA LEU A 176 -1.62 -6.85 -4.48
C LEU A 176 -2.68 -6.45 -5.51
N SER A 177 -3.05 -5.17 -5.56
CA SER A 177 -4.01 -4.65 -6.55
C SER A 177 -3.45 -4.71 -7.97
N LEU A 178 -2.18 -4.34 -8.17
CA LEU A 178 -1.50 -4.48 -9.45
C LEU A 178 -1.26 -5.95 -9.83
N ALA A 179 -1.01 -6.82 -8.86
CA ALA A 179 -0.90 -8.26 -9.08
C ALA A 179 -2.23 -8.83 -9.64
N LEU A 180 -3.36 -8.48 -9.02
CA LEU A 180 -4.68 -8.86 -9.55
C LEU A 180 -4.94 -8.27 -10.94
N GLY A 181 -4.59 -6.99 -11.17
CA GLY A 181 -4.75 -6.34 -12.47
C GLY A 181 -3.92 -7.00 -13.59
N THR A 182 -2.66 -7.31 -13.31
CA THR A 182 -1.74 -7.95 -14.27
C THR A 182 -2.01 -9.46 -14.42
N GLY A 183 -2.89 -10.04 -13.61
CA GLY A 183 -3.14 -11.47 -13.58
C GLY A 183 -1.96 -12.27 -12.98
N LEU A 184 -1.19 -11.64 -12.10
CA LEU A 184 -0.10 -12.29 -11.38
C LEU A 184 -0.70 -13.23 -10.32
N ALA A 185 -0.35 -14.50 -10.44
CA ALA A 185 -0.74 -15.56 -9.51
C ALA A 185 0.40 -16.56 -9.38
N THR A 186 0.57 -17.17 -8.21
CA THR A 186 1.57 -18.24 -8.06
C THR A 186 1.08 -19.51 -8.77
N PRO A 187 1.96 -20.47 -9.12
CA PRO A 187 1.56 -21.76 -9.69
C PRO A 187 0.53 -22.53 -8.84
N ARG A 188 0.46 -22.23 -7.54
CA ARG A 188 -0.47 -22.85 -6.58
C ARG A 188 -1.92 -22.35 -6.73
N ALA A 189 -2.13 -21.26 -7.45
CA ALA A 189 -3.42 -20.59 -7.59
C ALA A 189 -4.24 -21.00 -8.84
N VAL A 190 -3.86 -22.06 -9.58
CA VAL A 190 -4.51 -22.62 -10.81
C VAL A 190 -6.06 -22.64 -10.77
N ALA A 191 -6.85 -22.44 -11.83
CA ALA A 191 -6.66 -22.68 -13.28
C ALA A 191 -7.09 -21.51 -14.23
N SER A 192 -7.55 -20.38 -13.68
CA SER A 192 -7.78 -19.13 -14.41
C SER A 192 -7.58 -17.95 -13.47
N VAL A 193 -6.98 -16.86 -13.96
CA VAL A 193 -6.76 -15.66 -13.13
C VAL A 193 -7.86 -14.65 -13.37
N ASP A 194 -8.71 -14.48 -12.36
CA ASP A 194 -9.74 -13.46 -12.34
C ASP A 194 -9.11 -12.07 -12.32
N ARG A 195 -9.54 -11.18 -13.22
CA ARG A 195 -9.12 -9.78 -13.23
C ARG A 195 -10.25 -8.85 -12.83
N PRO A 196 -10.00 -7.82 -12.01
CA PRO A 196 -11.01 -6.86 -11.58
C PRO A 196 -11.47 -5.95 -12.74
N MET A 197 -12.55 -5.19 -12.52
CA MET A 197 -13.03 -4.19 -13.48
C MET A 197 -12.04 -3.04 -13.63
N LEU A 198 -11.57 -2.50 -12.51
CA LEU A 198 -10.65 -1.36 -12.41
C LEU A 198 -9.64 -1.58 -11.29
N VAL A 199 -8.48 -0.93 -11.40
CA VAL A 199 -7.41 -0.96 -10.38
C VAL A 199 -7.09 0.46 -9.92
N VAL A 200 -7.08 0.68 -8.61
CA VAL A 200 -6.52 1.89 -7.98
C VAL A 200 -5.37 1.47 -7.08
N ALA A 201 -4.17 1.98 -7.33
CA ALA A 201 -2.97 1.61 -6.58
C ALA A 201 -2.28 2.86 -6.03
N GLY A 202 -2.33 3.04 -4.72
CA GLY A 202 -1.71 4.18 -4.04
C GLY A 202 -0.33 3.86 -3.50
N TRP A 203 0.64 4.75 -3.73
CA TRP A 203 2.07 4.58 -3.44
C TRP A 203 2.57 3.15 -3.66
N PRO A 204 2.25 2.51 -4.81
CA PRO A 204 2.35 1.08 -4.92
C PRO A 204 3.81 0.62 -5.01
N CYS A 205 4.12 -0.49 -4.34
CA CYS A 205 5.28 -1.29 -4.72
C CYS A 205 4.95 -2.00 -6.04
N CYS A 206 5.72 -1.75 -7.10
CA CYS A 206 5.49 -2.37 -8.41
C CYS A 206 6.50 -3.48 -8.71
N THR A 207 7.63 -3.49 -8.00
CA THR A 207 8.66 -4.53 -8.15
C THR A 207 9.39 -4.80 -6.85
N VAL A 208 9.76 -6.07 -6.68
CA VAL A 208 10.66 -6.58 -5.64
C VAL A 208 11.98 -7.12 -6.25
N GLU A 209 12.16 -6.96 -7.55
CA GLU A 209 13.30 -7.46 -8.32
C GLU A 209 14.56 -6.59 -8.15
N SER A 210 14.38 -5.30 -7.88
CA SER A 210 15.47 -4.33 -7.99
C SER A 210 16.62 -4.62 -7.04
N ARG A 211 17.83 -4.71 -7.60
CA ARG A 211 19.09 -4.82 -6.87
C ARG A 211 19.33 -3.64 -5.91
N TRP A 212 18.82 -2.46 -6.29
CA TRP A 212 19.10 -1.17 -5.66
C TRP A 212 17.84 -0.34 -5.47
N TYR A 213 16.71 -1.00 -5.21
CA TYR A 213 15.39 -0.44 -4.84
C TYR A 213 14.45 -0.03 -5.98
N ALA A 214 14.86 0.87 -6.87
CA ALA A 214 13.95 1.43 -7.85
C ALA A 214 14.66 1.86 -9.14
N PRO A 215 13.97 1.83 -10.27
CA PRO A 215 14.46 2.47 -11.47
C PRO A 215 14.35 4.01 -11.31
N ARG A 216 15.34 4.75 -11.78
CA ARG A 216 15.36 6.22 -11.90
C ARG A 216 15.30 6.61 -13.36
N ARG A 217 14.47 7.61 -13.67
CA ARG A 217 14.43 8.24 -15.00
C ARG A 217 15.70 9.04 -15.24
N LEU A 218 16.38 8.76 -16.34
CA LEU A 218 17.58 9.51 -16.74
C LEU A 218 17.19 10.81 -17.48
N PRO A 219 17.96 11.91 -17.34
CA PRO A 219 17.70 13.18 -18.03
C PRO A 219 17.60 13.05 -19.56
N GLU A 220 18.43 12.20 -20.14
CA GLU A 220 18.51 11.89 -21.58
C GLU A 220 17.37 10.98 -22.07
N GLY A 221 16.48 10.54 -21.18
CA GLY A 221 15.45 9.54 -21.46
C GLY A 221 15.90 8.11 -21.08
N GLY A 222 14.93 7.22 -20.92
CA GLY A 222 15.17 5.86 -20.44
C GLY A 222 15.27 5.75 -18.91
N TRP A 223 15.60 4.55 -18.44
CA TRP A 223 15.60 4.17 -17.03
C TRP A 223 16.89 3.46 -16.65
N ALA A 224 17.46 3.80 -15.49
CA ALA A 224 18.57 3.10 -14.86
C ALA A 224 18.19 2.60 -13.47
N GLU A 225 18.87 1.60 -12.93
CA GLU A 225 18.74 1.29 -11.49
C GLU A 225 19.30 2.46 -10.64
N THR A 226 18.73 2.72 -9.46
CA THR A 226 19.33 3.67 -8.51
C THR A 226 20.77 3.27 -8.12
N PRO A 227 21.63 4.22 -7.73
CA PRO A 227 23.07 4.00 -7.63
C PRO A 227 23.53 2.92 -6.67
N SER A 228 24.74 2.42 -6.91
CA SER A 228 25.48 1.53 -6.03
C SER A 228 25.79 2.18 -4.67
N ARG A 229 26.09 1.37 -3.64
CA ARG A 229 26.43 1.82 -2.27
C ARG A 229 27.46 2.96 -2.17
N GLY A 230 28.34 3.13 -3.16
CA GLY A 230 29.35 4.21 -3.18
C GLY A 230 28.85 5.57 -3.65
N GLU A 231 27.65 5.62 -4.25
CA GLU A 231 27.00 6.83 -4.77
C GLU A 231 25.78 7.23 -3.92
N MET A 232 25.41 6.39 -2.93
CA MET A 232 24.46 6.74 -1.89
C MET A 232 25.20 7.53 -0.80
N ASP A 233 24.69 8.73 -0.49
CA ASP A 233 25.12 9.45 0.70
C ASP A 233 24.94 8.53 1.92
N PRO A 234 25.94 8.35 2.80
CA PRO A 234 25.87 7.41 3.91
C PRO A 234 25.07 8.02 5.08
N PRO A 235 23.73 7.95 5.04
CA PRO A 235 23.00 7.54 6.25
C PRO A 235 21.80 6.61 5.96
N CYS A 236 21.83 5.83 4.87
CA CYS A 236 20.96 4.63 4.76
C CYS A 236 21.38 3.51 5.75
N ALA A 237 22.56 3.66 6.37
CA ALA A 237 23.03 2.84 7.47
C ALA A 237 22.88 3.62 8.78
N PHE A 238 22.02 3.11 9.67
CA PHE A 238 22.10 3.19 11.14
C PHE A 238 23.07 4.20 11.80
N VAL A 239 22.91 5.50 11.53
CA VAL A 239 23.53 6.54 12.36
C VAL A 239 22.45 7.51 12.84
N PRO A 240 22.23 7.65 14.15
CA PRO A 240 21.40 8.72 14.68
C PRO A 240 22.18 10.04 14.54
N GLU A 241 21.76 10.90 13.61
CA GLU A 241 22.12 12.32 13.72
C GLU A 241 21.28 12.95 14.83
N GLY A 242 21.98 13.54 15.81
CA GLY A 242 21.54 14.66 16.64
C GLY A 242 20.22 14.53 17.42
N LYS A 243 20.31 14.51 18.75
CA LYS A 243 19.16 14.69 19.65
C LYS A 243 18.49 16.06 19.38
N GLY A 244 17.32 16.04 18.76
CA GLY A 244 16.44 17.20 18.62
C GLY A 244 15.58 17.14 17.36
N GLY A 245 14.47 16.42 17.40
CA GLY A 245 13.58 16.28 16.24
C GLY A 245 12.11 16.33 16.62
N THR A 246 11.34 17.09 15.84
CA THR A 246 9.87 17.13 15.89
C THR A 246 9.27 15.75 15.56
N ALA A 247 7.97 15.53 15.80
CA ALA A 247 7.28 14.27 15.43
C ALA A 247 7.49 13.89 13.96
N ALA A 248 7.55 14.87 13.05
CA ALA A 248 7.84 14.66 11.64
C ALA A 248 9.28 14.19 11.36
N ALA A 249 10.26 14.60 12.17
CA ALA A 249 11.64 14.11 12.05
C ALA A 249 11.76 12.64 12.50
N ALA A 250 11.04 12.26 13.58
CA ALA A 250 10.97 10.87 14.02
C ALA A 250 10.25 9.97 12.99
N GLN A 251 9.20 10.47 12.34
CA GLN A 251 8.51 9.77 11.25
C GLN A 251 9.41 9.59 10.02
N ARG A 252 10.13 10.63 9.60
CA ARG A 252 11.14 10.53 8.53
C ARG A 252 12.27 9.57 8.87
N GLN A 253 12.71 9.54 10.12
CA GLN A 253 13.72 8.59 10.58
C GLN A 253 13.19 7.15 10.55
N LEU A 254 11.94 6.93 10.96
CA LEU A 254 11.29 5.62 10.85
C LEU A 254 11.09 5.21 9.39
N GLN A 255 10.67 6.12 8.51
CA GLN A 255 10.57 5.87 7.07
C GLN A 255 11.92 5.54 6.44
N ARG A 256 13.00 6.26 6.81
CA ARG A 256 14.37 5.93 6.40
C ARG A 256 14.82 4.57 6.93
N VAL A 257 14.45 4.21 8.16
CA VAL A 257 14.73 2.89 8.73
C VAL A 257 13.92 1.81 8.00
N LEU A 258 12.64 2.03 7.68
CA LEU A 258 11.79 1.08 6.97
C LEU A 258 12.20 0.92 5.50
N ALA A 259 12.51 2.00 4.81
CA ALA A 259 13.07 2.01 3.47
C ALA A 259 14.46 1.37 3.45
N GLY A 260 15.32 1.70 4.42
CA GLY A 260 16.59 1.01 4.68
C GLY A 260 16.39 -0.49 4.94
N THR A 261 15.32 -0.86 5.64
CA THR A 261 14.91 -2.26 5.90
C THR A 261 14.29 -2.95 4.69
N PHE A 262 13.96 -2.21 3.63
CA PHE A 262 13.51 -2.77 2.36
C PHE A 262 14.68 -2.84 1.36
N LEU A 263 15.60 -1.87 1.42
CA LEU A 263 16.88 -1.76 0.68
C LEU A 263 17.93 -2.81 1.07
N LEU A 264 18.17 -2.98 2.37
CA LEU A 264 19.14 -3.93 2.92
C LEU A 264 18.68 -5.38 2.78
N PHE A 265 17.48 -5.61 2.23
CA PHE A 265 16.77 -6.86 2.31
C PHE A 265 16.21 -7.34 0.94
N GLY A 266 16.72 -6.82 -0.18
CA GLY A 266 16.47 -7.32 -1.55
C GLY A 266 17.58 -8.27 -2.05
N PRO A 267 17.47 -8.94 -3.21
CA PRO A 267 18.26 -10.13 -3.58
C PRO A 267 19.80 -9.99 -3.61
N ARG A 268 20.37 -8.79 -3.39
CA ARG A 268 21.82 -8.56 -3.23
C ARG A 268 22.22 -7.82 -1.94
N GLY A 269 21.27 -7.48 -1.09
CA GLY A 269 21.48 -7.16 0.33
C GLY A 269 20.55 -8.07 1.10
N GLY A 270 21.06 -9.20 1.61
CA GLY A 270 20.22 -10.32 2.02
C GLY A 270 19.17 -9.94 3.07
N GLY A 271 17.89 -10.06 2.73
CA GLY A 271 16.94 -9.82 3.78
C GLY A 271 15.45 -10.03 3.63
N TRP A 272 14.79 -9.91 4.80
CA TRP A 272 13.39 -9.94 5.25
C TRP A 272 12.35 -10.74 4.45
N LEU A 273 12.77 -11.54 3.50
CA LEU A 273 12.57 -12.97 3.65
C LEU A 273 13.47 -13.43 4.80
N PRO A 274 12.93 -13.80 5.97
CA PRO A 274 13.76 -14.43 6.99
C PRO A 274 14.48 -15.63 6.35
N ALA A 275 15.75 -15.86 6.72
CA ALA A 275 16.54 -17.03 6.31
C ALA A 275 15.83 -18.39 6.59
N SER A 276 14.70 -18.36 7.30
CA SER A 276 13.80 -19.46 7.61
C SER A 276 12.47 -19.50 6.83
N VAL A 277 12.39 -18.89 5.65
CA VAL A 277 11.72 -19.59 4.54
C VAL A 277 12.83 -20.45 3.95
N PRO A 278 12.97 -21.74 4.32
CA PRO A 278 14.03 -22.56 3.76
C PRO A 278 14.11 -22.38 2.24
N ALA A 279 15.29 -22.67 1.70
CA ALA A 279 15.58 -22.84 0.28
C ALA A 279 14.72 -23.93 -0.42
N HIS A 280 13.46 -24.09 -0.01
CA HIS A 280 12.40 -24.88 -0.61
C HIS A 280 11.56 -24.07 -1.60
N TRP A 281 11.97 -22.84 -1.97
CA TRP A 281 11.44 -22.20 -3.16
C TRP A 281 12.51 -22.02 -4.24
N PRO A 282 12.79 -23.06 -5.05
CA PRO A 282 13.82 -23.02 -6.07
C PRO A 282 13.39 -22.32 -7.38
N GLN A 283 12.27 -21.58 -7.43
CA GLN A 283 11.67 -21.15 -8.71
C GLN A 283 11.03 -19.74 -8.79
N ASP A 284 10.99 -18.94 -7.71
CA ASP A 284 10.42 -17.58 -7.76
C ASP A 284 11.56 -16.57 -7.88
N ASP A 285 11.87 -16.15 -9.09
CA ASP A 285 12.67 -14.95 -9.29
C ASP A 285 11.88 -13.71 -8.81
N GLY A 286 12.57 -12.64 -8.39
CA GLY A 286 11.88 -11.41 -7.94
C GLY A 286 10.95 -10.82 -9.03
N ALA A 287 11.20 -11.16 -10.29
CA ALA A 287 10.36 -10.80 -11.43
C ALA A 287 8.99 -11.50 -11.40
N SER A 288 8.91 -12.78 -11.03
CA SER A 288 7.66 -13.56 -11.00
C SER A 288 6.66 -13.05 -9.96
N LEU A 289 7.15 -12.34 -8.94
CA LEU A 289 6.35 -11.71 -7.88
C LEU A 289 6.17 -10.20 -8.07
N SER A 290 6.71 -9.63 -9.17
CA SER A 290 6.66 -8.20 -9.47
C SER A 290 5.61 -7.89 -10.54
N PRO A 291 4.52 -7.16 -10.24
CA PRO A 291 3.58 -6.72 -11.28
C PRO A 291 4.24 -5.94 -12.43
N LEU A 292 5.35 -5.24 -12.17
CA LEU A 292 6.14 -4.53 -13.17
C LEU A 292 6.69 -5.41 -14.30
N SER A 293 6.99 -6.69 -14.03
CA SER A 293 7.44 -7.62 -15.07
C SER A 293 6.32 -7.99 -16.05
N ARG A 294 5.06 -7.80 -15.63
CA ARG A 294 3.84 -8.11 -16.38
C ARG A 294 3.10 -6.88 -16.89
N ALA A 295 3.67 -5.67 -16.72
CA ALA A 295 3.01 -4.41 -17.05
C ALA A 295 2.59 -4.31 -18.53
N SER A 296 3.31 -4.96 -19.44
CA SER A 296 3.00 -4.99 -20.88
C SER A 296 2.04 -6.11 -21.30
N GLU A 297 1.65 -7.01 -20.39
CA GLU A 297 0.80 -8.14 -20.74
C GLU A 297 -0.63 -7.71 -21.11
N ALA A 298 -1.26 -8.51 -21.97
CA ALA A 298 -2.61 -8.25 -22.42
C ALA A 298 -3.63 -8.40 -21.27
N GLY A 299 -4.64 -7.53 -21.29
CA GLY A 299 -5.80 -7.57 -20.42
C GLY A 299 -5.61 -7.00 -19.01
N LEU A 300 -4.54 -6.22 -18.78
CA LEU A 300 -4.49 -5.28 -17.66
C LEU A 300 -5.72 -4.34 -17.72
N PRO A 301 -6.59 -4.32 -16.69
CA PRO A 301 -7.73 -3.40 -16.63
C PRO A 301 -7.28 -1.94 -16.56
N PRO A 302 -8.17 -0.97 -16.85
CA PRO A 302 -7.87 0.42 -16.59
C PRO A 302 -7.34 0.60 -15.17
N THR A 303 -6.24 1.35 -15.04
CA THR A 303 -5.48 1.45 -13.78
C THR A 303 -5.11 2.89 -13.46
N LEU A 304 -5.42 3.33 -12.23
CA LEU A 304 -4.97 4.59 -11.65
C LEU A 304 -3.86 4.36 -10.63
N LEU A 305 -2.73 5.03 -10.82
CA LEU A 305 -1.64 5.10 -9.87
C LEU A 305 -1.68 6.44 -9.13
N LEU A 306 -1.66 6.42 -7.80
CA LEU A 306 -1.45 7.60 -6.97
C LEU A 306 -0.02 7.54 -6.42
N VAL A 307 0.81 8.54 -6.68
CA VAL A 307 2.27 8.43 -6.48
C VAL A 307 2.80 9.64 -5.72
N GLY A 308 3.57 9.42 -4.65
CA GLY A 308 4.33 10.49 -4.00
C GLY A 308 5.61 10.79 -4.78
N GLY A 309 5.81 12.03 -5.24
CA GLY A 309 6.98 12.41 -6.03
C GLY A 309 8.30 12.36 -5.25
N ALA A 310 8.24 12.46 -3.91
CA ALA A 310 9.38 12.37 -3.01
C ALA A 310 9.33 11.11 -2.12
N ASP A 311 8.57 10.09 -2.52
CA ASP A 311 8.39 8.85 -1.75
C ASP A 311 9.72 8.11 -1.59
N GLY A 312 10.21 8.03 -0.33
CA GLY A 312 11.42 7.29 0.01
C GLY A 312 11.19 5.79 0.25
N THR A 313 9.94 5.33 0.35
CA THR A 313 9.55 3.95 0.70
C THR A 313 9.14 3.14 -0.53
N THR A 314 8.36 3.69 -1.44
CA THR A 314 8.06 3.07 -2.74
C THR A 314 8.33 4.11 -3.82
N PRO A 315 9.60 4.24 -4.27
CA PRO A 315 9.99 5.37 -5.08
C PRO A 315 9.15 5.49 -6.34
N ALA A 316 8.77 6.73 -6.66
CA ALA A 316 7.89 7.05 -7.78
C ALA A 316 8.32 6.38 -9.09
N GLY A 317 9.63 6.21 -9.29
CA GLY A 317 10.19 5.55 -10.45
C GLY A 317 9.63 4.15 -10.73
N GLN A 318 9.29 3.37 -9.70
CA GLN A 318 8.66 2.05 -9.90
C GLN A 318 7.29 2.18 -10.58
N ALA A 319 6.42 3.02 -10.03
CA ALA A 319 5.06 3.25 -10.52
C ALA A 319 5.06 3.93 -11.89
N LEU A 320 5.97 4.89 -12.10
CA LEU A 320 6.10 5.59 -13.37
C LEU A 320 6.64 4.66 -14.48
N LEU A 321 7.60 3.78 -14.19
CA LEU A 321 8.05 2.77 -15.15
C LEU A 321 6.94 1.75 -15.47
N PHE A 322 6.14 1.35 -14.46
CA PHE A 322 4.97 0.50 -14.68
C PHE A 322 4.00 1.17 -15.66
N ALA A 323 3.63 2.43 -15.41
CA ALA A 323 2.71 3.18 -16.26
C ALA A 323 3.24 3.32 -17.69
N GLU A 324 4.52 3.66 -17.85
CA GLU A 324 5.13 3.78 -19.18
C GLU A 324 5.13 2.46 -19.95
N ARG A 325 5.54 1.35 -19.32
CA ARG A 325 5.53 0.03 -19.96
C ARG A 325 4.12 -0.40 -20.37
N ALA A 326 3.15 -0.17 -19.49
CA ALA A 326 1.76 -0.51 -19.75
C ALA A 326 1.18 0.34 -20.90
N ARG A 327 1.42 1.65 -20.90
CA ARG A 327 0.96 2.55 -21.98
C ARG A 327 1.63 2.23 -23.31
N ALA A 328 2.93 1.93 -23.32
CA ALA A 328 3.64 1.50 -24.52
C ALA A 328 3.04 0.22 -25.13
N ALA A 329 2.45 -0.64 -24.29
CA ALA A 329 1.70 -1.83 -24.72
C ALA A 329 0.20 -1.56 -25.01
N GLY A 330 -0.22 -0.29 -25.09
CA GLY A 330 -1.59 0.13 -25.38
C GLY A 330 -2.59 -0.08 -24.23
N ARG A 331 -2.12 -0.16 -22.97
CA ARG A 331 -2.98 -0.30 -21.79
C ARG A 331 -3.44 1.07 -21.27
N ALA A 332 -4.66 1.15 -20.77
CA ALA A 332 -5.23 2.35 -20.15
C ALA A 332 -4.71 2.53 -18.72
N VAL A 333 -3.50 3.05 -18.56
CA VAL A 333 -2.90 3.32 -17.25
C VAL A 333 -2.59 4.81 -17.12
N GLY A 334 -2.85 5.36 -15.95
CA GLY A 334 -2.52 6.75 -15.65
C GLY A 334 -1.96 6.92 -14.25
N ALA A 335 -1.26 8.03 -14.06
CA ALA A 335 -0.59 8.32 -12.82
C ALA A 335 -0.85 9.78 -12.42
N LEU A 336 -1.24 9.96 -11.16
CA LEU A 336 -1.26 11.26 -10.50
C LEU A 336 -0.07 11.33 -9.53
N VAL A 337 0.86 12.23 -9.82
CA VAL A 337 2.04 12.47 -8.99
C VAL A 337 1.76 13.65 -8.06
N PHE A 338 1.89 13.41 -6.77
CA PHE A 338 1.85 14.41 -5.71
C PHE A 338 3.29 14.91 -5.49
N GLU A 339 3.63 16.04 -6.11
CA GLU A 339 4.97 16.62 -6.10
C GLU A 339 5.41 16.96 -4.68
N GLY A 340 6.59 16.49 -4.26
CA GLY A 340 7.10 16.69 -2.91
C GLY A 340 6.43 15.84 -1.82
N ALA A 341 5.40 15.04 -2.16
CA ALA A 341 4.76 14.16 -1.20
C ALA A 341 5.59 12.90 -0.93
N ASP A 342 5.67 12.54 0.36
CA ASP A 342 6.28 11.30 0.83
C ASP A 342 5.24 10.17 0.91
N HIS A 343 5.67 8.97 1.27
CA HIS A 343 4.84 7.76 1.33
C HIS A 343 3.55 7.96 2.13
N GLY A 344 2.40 7.65 1.52
CA GLY A 344 1.07 7.76 2.13
C GLY A 344 0.55 9.19 2.33
N THR A 345 1.30 10.22 1.89
CA THR A 345 0.90 11.62 2.00
C THR A 345 0.25 12.09 0.69
N GLY A 346 -0.96 12.62 0.75
CA GLY A 346 -1.76 12.96 -0.44
C GLY A 346 -2.78 11.88 -0.79
N GLY A 347 -2.91 11.53 -2.07
CA GLY A 347 -3.91 10.55 -2.53
C GLY A 347 -5.31 10.93 -2.06
N VAL A 348 -6.11 9.96 -1.63
CA VAL A 348 -7.50 10.24 -1.21
C VAL A 348 -7.61 10.98 0.12
N ASN A 349 -6.51 11.14 0.85
CA ASN A 349 -6.49 12.02 2.03
C ASN A 349 -6.62 13.51 1.65
N CYS A 350 -6.46 13.85 0.37
CA CYS A 350 -6.68 15.21 -0.16
C CYS A 350 -7.77 15.25 -1.24
N ALA A 351 -8.37 16.43 -1.44
CA ALA A 351 -9.43 16.65 -2.42
C ALA A 351 -8.98 16.32 -3.86
N ALA A 352 -7.72 16.62 -4.20
CA ALA A 352 -7.17 16.33 -5.52
C ALA A 352 -7.15 14.83 -5.84
N GLY A 353 -6.71 13.98 -4.89
CA GLY A 353 -6.71 12.54 -5.10
C GLY A 353 -8.11 11.93 -5.07
N ARG A 354 -9.01 12.42 -4.21
CA ARG A 354 -10.44 12.02 -4.25
C ARG A 354 -11.07 12.33 -5.60
N SER A 355 -10.87 13.55 -6.09
CA SER A 355 -11.36 13.98 -7.41
C SER A 355 -10.82 13.12 -8.55
N ALA A 356 -9.53 12.78 -8.51
CA ALA A 356 -8.92 11.91 -9.52
C ALA A 356 -9.49 10.50 -9.51
N VAL A 357 -9.72 9.92 -8.33
CA VAL A 357 -10.38 8.61 -8.19
C VAL A 357 -11.82 8.66 -8.73
N LEU A 358 -12.64 9.64 -8.32
CA LEU A 358 -14.02 9.74 -8.80
C LEU A 358 -14.10 9.89 -10.34
N ARG A 359 -13.26 10.74 -10.92
CA ARG A 359 -13.17 10.92 -12.38
C ARG A 359 -12.74 9.63 -13.09
N PHE A 360 -11.76 8.93 -12.55
CA PHE A 360 -11.31 7.63 -13.07
C PHE A 360 -12.46 6.61 -13.09
N LEU A 361 -13.14 6.43 -11.96
CA LEU A 361 -14.23 5.47 -11.84
C LEU A 361 -15.38 5.80 -12.81
N LYS A 362 -15.74 7.10 -12.92
CA LYS A 362 -16.79 7.58 -13.84
C LYS A 362 -16.43 7.32 -15.28
N GLN A 363 -15.22 7.70 -15.69
CA GLN A 363 -14.76 7.58 -17.07
C GLN A 363 -14.73 6.12 -17.54
N HIS A 364 -14.43 5.19 -16.64
CA HIS A 364 -14.41 3.77 -16.95
C HIS A 364 -15.71 3.03 -16.61
N GLY A 365 -16.80 3.77 -16.41
CA GLY A 365 -18.15 3.22 -16.42
C GLY A 365 -18.56 2.48 -15.15
N LEU A 366 -17.96 2.80 -14.00
CA LEU A 366 -18.48 2.33 -12.71
C LEU A 366 -19.86 2.97 -12.48
N ARG A 367 -20.87 2.15 -12.17
CA ARG A 367 -22.28 2.55 -12.03
C ARG A 367 -22.80 2.20 -10.64
N GLY A 368 -23.92 2.79 -10.25
CA GLY A 368 -24.58 2.51 -8.95
C GLY A 368 -23.89 3.19 -7.76
N VAL A 369 -23.03 4.17 -8.02
CA VAL A 369 -22.38 5.02 -7.02
C VAL A 369 -22.52 6.49 -7.41
N ASP A 370 -22.63 7.37 -6.41
CA ASP A 370 -22.57 8.82 -6.62
C ASP A 370 -21.11 9.27 -6.84
N LEU A 371 -20.77 9.59 -8.08
CA LEU A 371 -19.43 10.04 -8.49
C LEU A 371 -19.36 11.54 -8.80
N GLU A 372 -20.47 12.28 -8.66
CA GLU A 372 -20.53 13.72 -8.95
C GLU A 372 -20.50 14.58 -7.68
N ALA A 373 -20.95 14.04 -6.55
CA ALA A 373 -20.96 14.79 -5.30
C ALA A 373 -19.56 14.88 -4.66
N ASP A 374 -18.99 16.08 -4.69
CA ASP A 374 -17.64 16.36 -4.22
C ASP A 374 -17.44 16.05 -2.72
N SER A 375 -18.47 16.22 -1.88
CA SER A 375 -18.34 16.20 -0.41
C SER A 375 -18.97 15.00 0.31
N VAL A 376 -19.55 14.03 -0.40
CA VAL A 376 -20.13 12.85 0.25
C VAL A 376 -19.03 12.07 0.99
N GLY A 377 -19.30 11.55 2.19
CA GLY A 377 -18.41 10.64 2.92
C GLY A 377 -16.99 11.15 3.26
N GLU A 378 -16.67 12.43 3.05
CA GLU A 378 -15.32 12.97 3.30
C GLU A 378 -14.95 12.89 4.79
N SER A 379 -15.95 13.01 5.68
CA SER A 379 -15.76 12.87 7.12
C SER A 379 -15.13 11.53 7.53
N HIS A 380 -15.38 10.44 6.78
CA HIS A 380 -14.75 9.14 7.02
C HIS A 380 -13.26 9.15 6.67
N VAL A 381 -12.90 9.83 5.58
CA VAL A 381 -11.50 10.01 5.17
C VAL A 381 -10.78 10.92 6.16
N GLU A 382 -11.41 12.00 6.61
CA GLU A 382 -10.85 12.91 7.60
C GLU A 382 -10.63 12.21 8.95
N ALA A 383 -11.59 11.41 9.41
CA ALA A 383 -11.45 10.58 10.61
C ALA A 383 -10.27 9.62 10.50
N ALA A 384 -10.16 8.91 9.37
CA ALA A 384 -9.03 8.02 9.11
C ALA A 384 -7.70 8.78 9.08
N THR A 385 -7.68 9.94 8.44
CA THR A 385 -6.51 10.82 8.34
C THR A 385 -6.03 11.27 9.72
N ARG A 386 -6.94 11.57 10.66
CA ARG A 386 -6.59 11.88 12.06
C ARG A 386 -6.04 10.67 12.81
N VAL A 387 -6.59 9.48 12.60
CA VAL A 387 -6.10 8.23 13.21
C VAL A 387 -4.65 7.92 12.80
N PHE A 388 -4.36 8.06 11.51
CA PHE A 388 -3.07 7.67 10.92
C PHE A 388 -2.06 8.83 10.80
N GLY A 389 -2.49 10.08 11.02
CA GLY A 389 -1.63 11.26 10.96
C GLY A 389 -1.15 11.58 9.54
N THR A 390 -1.94 11.25 8.51
CA THR A 390 -1.57 11.37 7.09
C THR A 390 -2.13 12.63 6.41
N GLY A 391 -2.59 13.61 7.20
CA GLY A 391 -3.23 14.84 6.73
C GLY A 391 -2.41 16.10 6.98
N GLY A 392 -3.01 17.26 6.70
CA GLY A 392 -2.43 18.57 7.01
C GLY A 392 -1.51 19.16 5.94
N VAL A 393 -1.52 18.57 4.74
CA VAL A 393 -0.84 19.11 3.57
C VAL A 393 -1.91 19.49 2.54
N GLU A 394 -1.94 20.77 2.16
CA GLU A 394 -2.80 21.23 1.08
C GLU A 394 -2.13 20.94 -0.26
N TYR A 395 -2.90 20.34 -1.16
CA TYR A 395 -2.46 20.02 -2.51
C TYR A 395 -3.24 20.90 -3.46
N SER A 396 -2.54 21.78 -4.18
CA SER A 396 -3.16 22.47 -5.30
C SER A 396 -3.24 21.50 -6.48
N SER A 397 -4.42 21.39 -7.09
CA SER A 397 -4.60 20.68 -8.34
C SER A 397 -4.45 21.67 -9.49
N ALA A 398 -3.50 21.43 -10.39
CA ALA A 398 -3.70 21.86 -11.77
C ALA A 398 -4.89 21.07 -12.35
N PRO A 399 -5.59 21.57 -13.38
CA PRO A 399 -6.55 20.75 -14.10
C PRO A 399 -5.86 19.46 -14.54
N LEU A 400 -6.52 18.32 -14.33
CA LEU A 400 -6.08 17.03 -14.83
C LEU A 400 -6.19 17.07 -16.37
N GLU A 401 -5.21 17.66 -17.06
CA GLU A 401 -5.19 17.79 -18.51
C GLU A 401 -4.71 16.48 -19.15
N GLY A 402 -5.57 15.84 -19.93
CA GLY A 402 -5.19 14.80 -20.88
C GLY A 402 -5.36 15.34 -22.30
N LYS A 403 -4.38 15.08 -23.19
CA LYS A 403 -4.59 15.29 -24.63
C LYS A 403 -5.54 14.21 -25.17
N ASP A 404 -6.54 14.62 -25.94
CA ASP A 404 -7.26 13.77 -26.91
C ASP A 404 -7.79 12.44 -26.37
N GLY A 405 -8.47 12.45 -25.22
CA GLY A 405 -9.06 11.21 -24.65
C GLY A 405 -8.05 10.16 -24.18
N GLN A 406 -6.75 10.48 -24.21
CA GLN A 406 -5.69 9.66 -23.62
C GLN A 406 -5.57 9.99 -22.12
N TRP A 407 -5.67 8.95 -21.30
CA TRP A 407 -5.80 9.07 -19.86
C TRP A 407 -4.52 9.62 -19.22
N LEU A 408 -4.66 10.66 -18.39
CA LEU A 408 -3.70 11.18 -17.40
C LEU A 408 -2.24 10.79 -17.68
N VAL A 409 -1.65 11.40 -18.72
CA VAL A 409 -0.29 11.08 -19.16
C VAL A 409 0.70 11.37 -18.03
N GLU A 410 0.52 12.48 -17.31
CA GLU A 410 1.16 12.85 -16.04
C GLU A 410 0.33 13.98 -15.41
N GLY A 411 -0.51 13.67 -14.41
CA GLY A 411 -1.12 14.71 -13.58
C GLY A 411 -0.15 15.10 -12.47
N ARG A 412 0.05 16.41 -12.25
CA ARG A 412 0.84 16.91 -11.11
C ARG A 412 -0.07 17.65 -10.14
N ALA A 413 -0.10 17.21 -8.89
CA ALA A 413 -0.64 17.98 -7.78
C ALA A 413 0.56 18.55 -7.00
N THR A 414 0.62 19.87 -6.82
CA THR A 414 1.73 20.50 -6.09
C THR A 414 1.36 20.68 -4.63
N VAL A 415 2.29 20.34 -3.74
CA VAL A 415 2.18 20.55 -2.30
C VAL A 415 2.38 22.03 -1.97
N SER A 416 1.42 22.63 -1.27
CA SER A 416 1.62 23.86 -0.49
C SER A 416 1.79 23.47 0.98
N LEU A 417 3.02 23.49 1.49
CA LEU A 417 3.26 23.34 2.93
C LEU A 417 2.93 24.68 3.62
N PRO A 418 2.24 24.68 4.78
CA PRO A 418 2.16 25.90 5.59
C PRO A 418 3.58 26.37 5.95
N PRO A 419 3.83 27.70 6.02
CA PRO A 419 5.14 28.20 6.43
C PRO A 419 5.53 27.61 7.78
N ALA A 420 6.77 27.13 7.88
CA ALA A 420 7.28 26.59 9.13
C ALA A 420 7.07 27.63 10.25
N ALA A 421 6.35 27.25 11.31
CA ALA A 421 6.23 28.10 12.48
C ALA A 421 7.65 28.51 12.92
N PRO A 422 7.92 29.81 13.13
CA PRO A 422 9.22 30.23 13.61
C PRO A 422 9.53 29.46 14.88
N ALA A 423 10.71 28.85 14.93
CA ALA A 423 11.15 28.11 16.10
C ALA A 423 11.11 29.05 17.31
N ASP A 424 10.15 28.85 18.20
CA ASP A 424 10.10 29.54 19.48
C ASP A 424 11.36 29.17 20.27
N LYS A 425 12.38 30.00 20.14
CA LYS A 425 13.52 30.07 21.05
C LYS A 425 13.01 30.59 22.39
N LYS A 426 12.34 29.74 23.16
CA LYS A 426 12.23 29.80 24.62
C LYS A 426 11.40 28.61 25.11
N MET A 427 12.05 27.65 25.73
CA MET A 427 11.90 27.41 27.18
C MET A 427 13.05 26.51 27.65
N ILE A 428 13.67 26.98 28.73
CA ILE A 428 14.56 26.27 29.65
C ILE A 428 13.74 25.27 30.45
#